data_AF-A0A2R6HW41-F1
#
_entry.id   AF-A0A2R6HW41-F1
#
_cell.length_a   1.000
_cell.length_b   1.000
_cell.length_c   1.000
_cell.angle_alpha   90.00
_cell.angle_beta   90.00
_cell.angle_gamma   90.00
#
_symmetry.space_group_name_H-M   'P 1'
#
loop_
_entity.id
_entity.type
_entity.pdbx_description
1 polymer ?
#
loop_
_entity_poly.entity_id
_entity_poly.type
_entity_poly.pdbx_seq_one_letter_code
_entity_poly.pdbx_strand_id
1 'polypeptide(L)'
;MPDSDHIDTSKRIHKRTGRTFYLATRLLPERVRHATYVLYAFFRVADEVVDRTDAPDPETQRAELERIRAAALGERETDDPVLSAFRDLAERRGIADEEVDVFVDAMVQDIDKARYETYADLE
;
A
#
# COMPACT_ATOMS: atom_id res chain seq x y z
N MET A 1 -18.31 -8.16 -4.60
CA MET A 1 -17.45 -7.14 -5.25
C MET A 1 -16.82 -6.36 -4.11
N PRO A 2 -15.58 -5.85 -4.20
CA PRO A 2 -15.17 -4.84 -3.22
C PRO A 2 -16.26 -3.78 -3.22
N ASP A 3 -16.73 -3.41 -2.04
CA ASP A 3 -17.82 -2.45 -1.95
C ASP A 3 -17.42 -1.19 -2.70
N SER A 4 -18.35 -0.60 -3.46
CA SER A 4 -18.07 0.59 -4.28
C SER A 4 -17.40 1.69 -3.45
N ASP A 5 -17.77 1.76 -2.17
CA ASP A 5 -17.24 2.70 -1.18
C ASP A 5 -15.74 2.51 -0.90
N HIS A 6 -15.23 1.28 -0.99
CA HIS A 6 -13.81 0.99 -0.81
C HIS A 6 -12.99 1.51 -1.99
N ILE A 7 -13.44 1.24 -3.23
CA ILE A 7 -12.78 1.73 -4.44
C ILE A 7 -12.79 3.27 -4.47
N ASP A 8 -13.91 3.88 -4.09
CA ASP A 8 -14.00 5.35 -4.03
C ASP A 8 -13.06 5.94 -2.98
N THR A 9 -12.85 5.26 -1.86
CA THR A 9 -11.85 5.65 -0.86
C THR A 9 -10.43 5.56 -1.40
N SER A 10 -10.05 4.45 -2.02
CA SER A 10 -8.73 4.29 -2.67
C SER A 10 -8.50 5.34 -3.77
N LYS A 11 -9.52 5.61 -4.60
CA LYS A 11 -9.49 6.65 -5.63
C LYS A 11 -9.29 8.05 -5.05
N ARG A 12 -9.91 8.36 -3.91
CA ARG A 12 -9.77 9.65 -3.22
C ARG A 12 -8.35 9.84 -2.69
N ILE A 13 -7.76 8.79 -2.12
CA ILE A 13 -6.36 8.77 -1.68
C ILE A 13 -5.43 9.01 -2.88
N HIS A 14 -5.57 8.21 -3.94
CA HIS A 14 -4.75 8.35 -5.14
C HIS A 14 -4.83 9.77 -5.73
N LYS A 15 -6.04 10.31 -5.90
CA LYS A 15 -6.23 11.68 -6.40
C LYS A 15 -5.53 12.74 -5.53
N ARG A 16 -5.48 12.54 -4.22
CA ARG A 16 -4.89 13.50 -3.26
C ARG A 16 -3.37 13.44 -3.26
N THR A 17 -2.79 12.24 -3.25
CA THR A 17 -1.35 12.03 -2.99
C THR A 17 -0.53 11.81 -4.26
N GLY A 18 -1.15 11.36 -5.36
CA GLY A 18 -0.48 11.05 -6.63
C GLY A 18 -1.12 11.74 -7.82
N ARG A 19 -1.28 13.06 -7.80
CA ARG A 19 -2.09 13.82 -8.80
C ARG A 19 -1.73 13.52 -10.26
N THR A 20 -0.45 13.53 -10.60
CA THR A 20 0.03 13.26 -11.98
C THR A 20 -0.22 11.82 -12.38
N PHE A 21 0.03 10.86 -11.50
CA PHE A 21 -0.24 9.45 -11.77
C PHE A 21 -1.74 9.17 -11.87
N TYR A 22 -2.55 9.77 -10.97
CA TYR A 22 -4.00 9.73 -11.04
C TYR A 22 -4.53 10.21 -12.39
N LEU A 23 -4.00 11.32 -12.91
CA LEU A 23 -4.38 11.81 -14.24
C LEU A 23 -4.01 10.81 -15.34
N ALA A 24 -2.81 10.23 -15.31
CA ALA A 24 -2.39 9.22 -16.27
C ALA A 24 -3.30 7.98 -16.26
N THR A 25 -3.70 7.49 -15.08
CA THR A 25 -4.58 6.32 -14.96
C THR A 25 -5.97 6.52 -15.57
N ARG A 26 -6.41 7.76 -15.82
CA ARG A 26 -7.69 8.04 -16.50
C ARG A 26 -7.75 7.50 -17.92
N LEU A 27 -6.60 7.29 -18.55
CA LEU A 27 -6.47 6.71 -19.90
C LEU A 27 -6.65 5.18 -19.91
N LEU A 28 -6.60 4.53 -18.74
CA LEU A 28 -6.72 3.08 -18.63
C LEU A 28 -8.20 2.63 -18.72
N PRO A 29 -8.46 1.42 -19.25
CA PRO A 29 -9.75 0.77 -19.13
C PRO A 29 -10.18 0.69 -17.66
N GLU A 30 -11.47 0.84 -17.39
CA GLU A 30 -12.02 0.94 -16.03
C GLU A 30 -11.57 -0.21 -15.12
N ARG A 31 -11.60 -1.44 -15.64
CA ARG A 31 -11.15 -2.66 -14.94
C ARG A 31 -9.71 -2.54 -14.42
N VAL A 32 -8.82 -1.92 -15.20
CA VAL A 32 -7.41 -1.75 -14.84
C VAL A 32 -7.28 -0.56 -13.90
N ARG A 33 -7.94 0.55 -14.24
CA ARG A 33 -7.94 1.79 -13.45
C ARG A 33 -8.35 1.59 -12.00
N HIS A 34 -9.42 0.82 -11.74
CA HIS A 34 -9.88 0.54 -10.37
C HIS A 34 -8.86 -0.29 -9.59
N ALA A 35 -8.26 -1.31 -10.22
CA ALA A 35 -7.18 -2.07 -9.60
C ALA A 35 -5.99 -1.15 -9.26
N THR A 36 -5.63 -0.24 -10.15
CA THR A 36 -4.56 0.74 -9.91
C THR A 36 -4.88 1.70 -8.76
N TYR A 37 -6.14 2.11 -8.59
CA TYR A 37 -6.53 2.93 -7.44
C TYR A 37 -6.32 2.22 -6.12
N VAL A 38 -6.72 0.96 -6.04
CA VAL A 38 -6.57 0.13 -4.85
C VAL A 38 -5.10 -0.15 -4.55
N LEU A 39 -4.31 -0.60 -5.53
CA LEU A 39 -2.86 -0.83 -5.35
C LEU A 39 -2.14 0.42 -4.89
N TYR A 40 -2.37 1.56 -5.56
CA TYR A 40 -1.73 2.81 -5.19
C TYR A 40 -2.11 3.27 -3.78
N ALA A 41 -3.37 3.11 -3.39
CA ALA A 41 -3.81 3.45 -2.04
C ALA A 41 -3.16 2.54 -1.00
N PHE A 42 -3.02 1.24 -1.26
CA PHE A 42 -2.33 0.31 -0.38
C PHE A 42 -0.87 0.70 -0.15
N PHE A 43 -0.12 0.96 -1.22
CA PHE A 43 1.26 1.44 -1.09
C PHE A 43 1.34 2.73 -0.29
N ARG A 44 0.42 3.67 -0.56
CA ARG A 44 0.40 4.94 0.16
C ARG A 44 0.09 4.78 1.65
N VAL A 45 -0.71 3.79 2.04
CA VAL A 45 -0.98 3.50 3.47
C VAL A 45 0.30 3.04 4.16
N ALA A 46 1.09 2.17 3.54
CA ALA A 46 2.37 1.74 4.11
C ALA A 46 3.42 2.86 4.12
N ASP A 47 3.56 3.64 3.03
CA ASP A 47 4.44 4.82 2.99
C ASP A 47 4.10 5.81 4.12
N GLU A 48 2.82 6.01 4.43
CA GLU A 48 2.41 6.90 5.53
C GLU A 48 2.84 6.38 6.90
N VAL A 49 3.13 5.09 7.07
CA VAL A 49 3.71 4.58 8.32
C VAL A 49 5.17 5.00 8.44
N VAL A 50 5.92 4.99 7.33
CA VAL A 50 7.37 5.27 7.30
C VAL A 50 7.67 6.77 7.24
N ASP A 51 7.00 7.51 6.36
CA ASP A 51 7.38 8.88 5.95
C ASP A 51 6.74 10.02 6.77
N ARG A 52 5.94 9.70 7.79
CA ARG A 52 5.23 10.75 8.55
C ARG A 52 6.20 11.66 9.29
N THR A 53 6.03 12.97 9.12
CA THR A 53 6.85 13.98 9.81
C THR A 53 6.72 13.91 11.34
N ASP A 54 5.58 13.41 11.82
CA ASP A 54 5.25 13.15 13.21
C ASP A 54 5.21 11.64 13.53
N ALA A 55 6.00 10.83 12.82
CA ALA A 55 6.01 9.38 13.00
C ALA A 55 6.29 8.98 14.46
N PRO A 56 5.63 7.91 14.94
CA PRO A 56 5.95 7.33 16.23
C PRO A 56 7.34 6.67 16.19
N ASP A 57 7.79 6.13 17.32
CA ASP A 57 9.07 5.43 17.38
C ASP A 57 9.12 4.21 16.41
N PRO A 58 10.33 3.76 16.02
CA PRO A 58 10.50 2.66 15.08
C PRO A 58 9.79 1.35 15.45
N GLU A 59 9.65 1.04 16.75
CA GLU A 59 8.98 -0.18 17.19
C GLU A 59 7.47 -0.10 16.89
N THR A 60 6.87 1.05 17.15
CA THR A 60 5.47 1.33 16.80
C THR A 60 5.25 1.29 15.28
N GLN A 61 6.16 1.84 14.47
CA GLN A 61 6.06 1.79 13.01
C GLN A 61 6.10 0.34 12.49
N ARG A 62 7.02 -0.49 12.99
CA ARG A 62 7.08 -1.92 12.61
C ARG A 62 5.83 -2.67 13.01
N ALA A 63 5.32 -2.46 14.23
CA ALA A 63 4.09 -3.10 14.67
C ALA A 63 2.90 -2.76 13.76
N GLU A 64 2.85 -1.53 13.26
CA GLU A 64 1.82 -1.09 12.32
C GLU A 64 2.00 -1.72 10.93
N LEU A 65 3.24 -1.82 10.42
CA LEU A 65 3.54 -2.52 9.17
C LEU A 65 3.18 -4.02 9.26
N GLU A 66 3.45 -4.68 10.38
CA GLU A 66 3.04 -6.07 10.59
C GLU A 66 1.52 -6.23 10.71
N ARG A 67 0.81 -5.23 11.27
CA ARG A 67 -0.66 -5.19 11.23
C ARG A 67 -1.18 -5.09 9.80
N ILE A 68 -0.54 -4.27 8.97
CA ILE A 68 -0.85 -4.13 7.54
C ILE A 68 -0.58 -5.45 6.80
N ARG A 69 0.57 -6.10 7.05
CA ARG A 69 0.92 -7.41 6.48
C ARG A 69 -0.16 -8.45 6.77
N ALA A 70 -0.48 -8.66 8.04
CA ALA A 70 -1.47 -9.65 8.46
C ALA A 70 -2.86 -9.38 7.83
N ALA A 71 -3.25 -8.11 7.68
CA ALA A 71 -4.51 -7.75 7.01
C ALA A 71 -4.47 -8.03 5.50
N ALA A 72 -3.37 -7.68 4.83
CA ALA A 72 -3.17 -7.93 3.40
C ALA A 72 -3.10 -9.43 3.07
N LEU A 73 -2.47 -10.22 3.95
CA LEU A 73 -2.41 -11.69 3.90
C LEU A 73 -3.68 -12.38 4.41
N GLY A 74 -4.68 -11.62 4.87
CA GLY A 74 -5.97 -12.17 5.32
C GLY A 74 -5.88 -12.98 6.61
N GLU A 75 -4.77 -12.87 7.34
CA GLU A 75 -4.53 -13.47 8.65
C GLU A 75 -5.23 -12.68 9.76
N ARG A 76 -5.60 -11.42 9.48
CA ARG A 76 -6.28 -10.51 10.40
C ARG A 76 -7.41 -9.76 9.70
N GLU A 77 -8.58 -9.74 10.32
CA GLU A 77 -9.68 -8.87 9.88
C GLU A 77 -9.33 -7.38 10.07
N THR A 78 -9.84 -6.55 9.18
CA THR A 78 -9.58 -5.10 9.19
C THR A 78 -10.83 -4.34 8.78
N ASP A 79 -11.13 -3.26 9.50
CA ASP A 79 -12.17 -2.29 9.12
C ASP A 79 -11.61 -1.21 8.18
N ASP A 80 -10.31 -1.26 7.86
CA ASP A 80 -9.70 -0.34 6.91
C ASP A 80 -10.18 -0.67 5.48
N PRO A 81 -10.87 0.28 4.79
CA PRO A 81 -11.43 0.03 3.47
C PRO A 81 -10.37 -0.19 2.39
N VAL A 82 -9.16 0.37 2.55
CA VAL A 82 -8.05 0.19 1.60
C VAL A 82 -7.46 -1.20 1.74
N LEU A 83 -7.18 -1.64 2.98
CA LEU A 83 -6.65 -2.98 3.22
C LEU A 83 -7.64 -4.06 2.78
N SER A 84 -8.93 -3.86 3.08
CA SER A 84 -10.01 -4.75 2.60
C SER A 84 -10.08 -4.81 1.07
N ALA A 85 -10.02 -3.66 0.40
CA ALA A 85 -10.01 -3.62 -1.06
C ALA A 85 -8.76 -4.26 -1.67
N PHE A 86 -7.59 -4.07 -1.06
CA PHE A 86 -6.35 -4.69 -1.50
C PHE A 86 -6.43 -6.20 -1.41
N ARG A 87 -6.91 -6.73 -0.28
CA ARG A 87 -7.10 -8.17 -0.09
C ARG A 87 -8.01 -8.76 -1.17
N ASP A 88 -9.18 -8.16 -1.36
CA ASP A 88 -10.12 -8.53 -2.43
C ASP A 88 -9.46 -8.51 -3.81
N LEU A 89 -8.61 -7.51 -4.07
CA LEU A 89 -7.90 -7.38 -5.33
C LEU A 89 -6.83 -8.47 -5.50
N ALA A 90 -6.05 -8.73 -4.46
CA ALA A 90 -4.97 -9.72 -4.45
C ALA A 90 -5.52 -11.11 -4.80
N GLU A 91 -6.60 -11.54 -4.13
CA GLU A 91 -7.27 -12.82 -4.41
C GLU A 91 -7.78 -12.89 -5.86
N ARG A 92 -8.45 -11.83 -6.34
CA ARG A 92 -9.02 -11.80 -7.70
C ARG A 92 -7.96 -11.79 -8.81
N ARG A 93 -6.76 -11.29 -8.51
CA ARG A 93 -5.69 -11.10 -9.49
C ARG A 93 -4.57 -12.13 -9.34
N GLY A 94 -4.61 -12.96 -8.31
CA GLY A 94 -3.57 -13.94 -8.02
C GLY A 94 -2.25 -13.25 -7.68
N ILE A 95 -2.30 -12.15 -6.90
CA ILE A 95 -1.07 -11.58 -6.31
C ILE A 95 -0.61 -12.59 -5.27
N ALA A 96 0.63 -13.05 -5.39
CA ALA A 96 1.20 -14.03 -4.49
C ALA A 96 1.46 -13.41 -3.11
N ASP A 97 1.29 -14.19 -2.05
CA ASP A 97 1.50 -13.72 -0.68
C ASP A 97 2.96 -13.23 -0.49
N GLU A 98 3.91 -13.85 -1.19
CA GLU A 98 5.31 -13.46 -1.19
C GLU A 98 5.53 -12.04 -1.71
N GLU A 99 4.69 -11.53 -2.62
CA GLU A 99 4.79 -10.13 -3.09
C GLU A 99 4.38 -9.14 -1.99
N VAL A 100 3.42 -9.52 -1.15
CA VAL A 100 3.03 -8.74 0.03
C VAL A 100 4.16 -8.74 1.05
N ASP A 101 4.75 -9.91 1.31
CA ASP A 101 5.88 -10.03 2.23
C ASP A 101 7.07 -9.20 1.79
N VAL A 102 7.48 -9.32 0.52
CA VAL A 102 8.58 -8.55 -0.06
C VAL A 102 8.31 -7.05 0.04
N PHE A 103 7.08 -6.62 -0.25
CA PHE A 103 6.71 -5.22 -0.14
C PHE A 103 6.80 -4.70 1.30
N VAL A 104 6.24 -5.42 2.27
CA VAL A 104 6.27 -4.98 3.68
C VAL A 104 7.68 -5.04 4.25
N ASP A 105 8.47 -6.06 3.90
CA ASP A 105 9.89 -6.16 4.28
C ASP A 105 10.70 -4.96 3.79
N ALA A 106 10.43 -4.46 2.58
CA ALA A 106 11.05 -3.24 2.07
C ALA A 106 10.67 -2.01 2.92
N MET A 107 9.38 -1.84 3.24
CA MET A 107 8.91 -0.75 4.10
C MET A 107 9.53 -0.81 5.51
N VAL A 108 9.71 -2.02 6.06
CA VAL A 108 10.35 -2.24 7.37
C VAL A 108 11.83 -1.84 7.33
N GLN A 109 12.53 -2.06 6.21
CA GLN A 109 13.92 -1.63 6.04
C GLN A 109 14.06 -0.10 5.96
N ASP A 110 13.10 0.58 5.35
CA ASP A 110 13.11 2.04 5.19
C ASP A 110 12.98 2.77 6.55
N ILE A 111 12.44 2.10 7.58
CA ILE A 111 12.43 2.64 8.95
C ILE A 111 13.86 2.88 9.47
N ASP A 112 14.82 2.01 9.14
CA ASP A 112 16.20 2.11 9.64
C ASP A 112 17.13 2.87 8.70
N LYS A 113 16.89 2.77 7.39
CA LYS A 113 17.83 3.23 6.36
C LYS A 113 17.52 4.65 5.90
N ALA A 114 17.98 5.63 6.66
CA ALA A 114 17.89 7.04 6.25
C ALA A 114 18.86 7.44 5.12
N ARG A 115 19.93 6.66 4.88
CA ARG A 115 20.92 6.90 3.82
C ARG A 115 21.54 5.60 3.32
N TYR A 116 21.63 5.48 2.00
CA TYR A 116 22.47 4.51 1.32
C TYR A 116 23.87 5.11 1.13
N GLU A 117 24.93 4.38 1.50
CA GLU A 117 26.31 4.88 1.43
C GLU A 117 26.89 4.76 0.02
N THR A 118 26.45 3.77 -0.76
CA THR A 118 26.89 3.55 -2.12
C THR A 118 25.71 3.42 -3.08
N TYR A 119 25.96 3.69 -4.37
CA TYR A 119 24.94 3.51 -5.42
C TYR A 119 24.52 2.03 -5.55
N ALA A 120 25.41 1.08 -5.24
CA ALA A 120 25.09 -0.34 -5.24
C ALA A 120 24.09 -0.74 -4.13
N ASP A 121 23.96 0.08 -3.08
CA ASP A 121 22.96 -0.17 -2.03
C ASP A 121 21.55 0.31 -2.44
N LEU A 122 21.41 1.00 -3.59
CA LEU A 122 20.15 1.53 -4.15
C LEU A 122 19.54 0.62 -5.22
N GLU A 123 20.31 -0.28 -5.82
CA GLU A 123 19.88 -1.23 -6.87
C GLU A 123 19.41 -2.58 -6.30
#